data_AF-A0AAD9JZV4-F1
#
_entry.id   AF-A0AAD9JZV4-F1
#
_cell.length_a   1.000
_cell.length_b   1.000
_cell.length_c   1.000
_cell.angle_alpha   90.00
_cell.angle_beta   90.00
_cell.angle_gamma   90.00
#
_symmetry.space_group_name_H-M   'P 1'
#
loop_
_entity.id
_entity.type
_entity.pdbx_description
1 polymer ?
#
loop_
_entity_poly.entity_id
_entity_poly.type
_entity_poly.pdbx_seq_one_letter_code
_entity_poly.pdbx_strand_id
1 'polypeptide(L)'
;MLDFSVNFLYCQTCTSAKARLGEDKPEFDSWFEGHFGECNVNYTGNPGGMEVAVAEDLWDRSVDRHGFRYTTILSDGYAKTFKRLSEMEVYGPDVKIEKEECVNHVAKRMKTALLKLATAGKKCGVVLGGQGYGKLTGTTIKTLANCYDNAIRSNRGNLEGMREAVFATFFHAISTDEDPHHTHCPEGATSWCFYQRALAKG
;
A
#
# COMPACT_ATOMS: atom_id res chain seq x y z
N MET A 1 -15.10 -8.50 13.56
CA MET A 1 -15.24 -7.13 13.03
C MET A 1 -15.97 -6.33 14.09
N LEU A 2 -15.31 -5.35 14.72
CA LEU A 2 -15.88 -4.61 15.87
C LEU A 2 -16.71 -3.40 15.43
N ASP A 3 -16.27 -2.71 14.40
CA ASP A 3 -16.98 -1.57 13.80
C ASP A 3 -16.74 -1.53 12.30
N PHE A 4 -17.66 -0.91 11.58
CA PHE A 4 -17.58 -0.69 10.15
C PHE A 4 -18.45 0.47 9.69
N SER A 5 -17.97 1.20 8.68
CA SER A 5 -18.73 2.23 8.00
C SER A 5 -18.60 2.03 6.50
N VAL A 6 -19.69 2.25 5.78
CA VAL A 6 -19.76 2.04 4.34
C VAL A 6 -20.36 3.28 3.72
N ASN A 7 -19.55 3.92 2.88
CA ASN A 7 -20.00 5.03 2.08
C ASN A 7 -20.37 4.54 0.68
N PHE A 8 -21.41 5.13 0.10
CA PHE A 8 -21.89 4.89 -1.25
C PHE A 8 -22.03 6.23 -1.96
N LEU A 9 -21.46 6.29 -3.18
CA LEU A 9 -21.65 7.40 -4.12
C LEU A 9 -22.74 7.12 -5.15
N TYR A 10 -23.29 5.91 -5.13
CA TYR A 10 -24.12 5.40 -6.20
C TYR A 10 -25.40 4.78 -5.65
N CYS A 11 -26.52 5.14 -6.28
CA CYS A 11 -27.79 4.45 -6.12
C CYS A 11 -28.36 4.17 -7.51
N GLN A 12 -28.56 2.88 -7.81
CA GLN A 12 -29.11 2.44 -9.10
C GLN A 12 -30.47 3.08 -9.38
N THR A 13 -31.31 3.18 -8.36
CA THR A 13 -32.66 3.75 -8.44
C THR A 13 -32.60 5.23 -8.82
N CYS A 14 -31.68 6.00 -8.22
CA CYS A 14 -31.43 7.39 -8.62
C CYS A 14 -30.96 7.47 -10.09
N THR A 15 -30.02 6.64 -10.51
CA THR A 15 -29.50 6.65 -11.88
C THR A 15 -30.59 6.36 -12.91
N SER A 16 -31.43 5.36 -12.65
CA SER A 16 -32.56 5.02 -13.53
C SER A 16 -33.62 6.14 -13.55
N ALA A 17 -33.89 6.78 -12.41
CA ALA A 17 -34.83 7.89 -12.33
C ALA A 17 -34.31 9.13 -13.09
N LYS A 18 -33.03 9.48 -12.95
CA LYS A 18 -32.39 10.56 -13.71
C LYS A 18 -32.49 10.35 -15.22
N ALA A 19 -32.27 9.13 -15.69
CA ALA A 19 -32.40 8.78 -17.11
C ALA A 19 -33.85 8.85 -17.62
N ARG A 20 -34.84 8.53 -16.77
CA ARG A 20 -36.26 8.49 -17.13
C ARG A 20 -36.95 9.86 -17.04
N LEU A 21 -36.63 10.64 -16.01
CA LEU A 21 -37.32 11.89 -15.67
C LEU A 21 -36.52 13.14 -16.09
N GLY A 22 -35.20 13.01 -16.28
CA GLY A 22 -34.28 14.13 -16.46
C GLY A 22 -33.86 14.72 -15.11
N GLU A 23 -32.55 14.77 -14.84
CA GLU A 23 -32.02 15.21 -13.54
C GLU A 23 -32.40 16.65 -13.17
N ASP A 24 -32.47 17.55 -14.15
CA ASP A 24 -32.78 18.98 -13.95
C ASP A 24 -34.29 19.29 -14.07
N LYS A 25 -35.14 18.27 -13.96
CA LYS A 25 -36.60 18.40 -14.15
C LYS A 25 -37.32 18.35 -12.80
N PRO A 26 -38.36 19.19 -12.59
CA PRO A 26 -39.17 19.17 -11.36
C PRO A 26 -39.76 17.78 -11.04
N GLU A 27 -40.01 16.97 -12.07
CA GLU A 27 -40.47 15.60 -11.95
C GLU A 27 -39.47 14.70 -11.20
N PHE A 28 -38.16 14.94 -11.36
CA PHE A 28 -37.13 14.24 -10.60
C PHE A 28 -37.10 14.68 -9.14
N ASP A 29 -37.22 15.98 -8.85
CA ASP A 29 -37.21 16.51 -7.48
C ASP A 29 -38.36 15.91 -6.66
N SER A 30 -39.58 15.94 -7.19
CA SER A 30 -40.75 15.33 -6.53
C SER A 30 -40.60 13.82 -6.33
N TRP A 31 -39.97 13.12 -7.28
CA TRP A 31 -39.66 11.70 -7.11
C TRP A 31 -38.60 11.47 -6.03
N PHE A 32 -37.56 12.31 -5.98
CA PHE A 32 -36.45 12.17 -5.06
C PHE A 32 -36.88 12.39 -3.61
N GLU A 33 -37.82 13.29 -3.34
CA GLU A 33 -38.41 13.47 -2.00
C GLU A 33 -38.97 12.16 -1.42
N GLY A 34 -39.67 11.37 -2.25
CA GLY A 34 -40.17 10.05 -1.84
C GLY A 34 -39.08 8.99 -1.72
N HIS A 35 -38.00 9.08 -2.51
CA HIS A 35 -36.89 8.14 -2.48
C HIS A 35 -35.83 8.47 -1.41
N PHE A 36 -35.79 9.69 -0.87
CA PHE A 36 -34.70 10.17 -0.02
C PHE A 36 -34.37 9.22 1.14
N GLY A 37 -35.40 8.65 1.80
CA GLY A 37 -35.22 7.69 2.90
C GLY A 37 -34.76 6.28 2.49
N GLU A 38 -34.86 5.93 1.20
CA GLU A 38 -34.44 4.66 0.61
C GLU A 38 -33.17 4.81 -0.26
N CYS A 39 -32.62 6.01 -0.34
CA CYS A 39 -31.45 6.29 -1.14
C CYS A 39 -30.21 5.65 -0.51
N ASN A 40 -29.48 4.87 -1.31
CA ASN A 40 -28.23 4.28 -0.85
C ASN A 40 -27.08 5.30 -0.77
N VAL A 41 -27.17 6.45 -1.47
CA VAL A 41 -26.11 7.46 -1.47
C VAL A 41 -26.06 8.15 -0.11
N ASN A 42 -24.96 7.98 0.60
CA ASN A 42 -24.70 8.60 1.90
C ASN A 42 -23.38 9.40 1.92
N TYR A 43 -22.72 9.54 0.76
CA TYR A 43 -21.51 10.34 0.62
C TYR A 43 -21.58 11.18 -0.66
N THR A 44 -21.23 12.47 -0.54
CA THR A 44 -21.37 13.46 -1.62
C THR A 44 -20.04 14.02 -2.13
N GLY A 45 -18.91 13.56 -1.57
CA GLY A 45 -17.57 13.97 -1.99
C GLY A 45 -17.03 13.18 -3.18
N ASN A 46 -15.72 13.31 -3.45
CA ASN A 46 -15.09 12.52 -4.51
C ASN A 46 -14.77 11.08 -4.05
N PRO A 47 -14.70 10.09 -4.95
CA PRO A 47 -14.38 8.71 -4.58
C PRO A 47 -13.10 8.54 -3.75
N GLY A 48 -12.07 9.37 -3.99
CA GLY A 48 -10.82 9.34 -3.24
C GLY A 48 -10.90 9.89 -1.81
N GLY A 49 -11.99 10.58 -1.45
CA GLY A 49 -12.26 11.08 -0.10
C GLY A 49 -13.14 10.14 0.73
N MET A 50 -13.70 9.08 0.14
CA MET A 50 -14.58 8.15 0.84
C MET A 50 -13.88 7.45 2.00
N GLU A 51 -12.64 7.00 1.77
CA GLU A 51 -11.83 6.34 2.80
C GLU A 51 -11.55 7.26 3.99
N VAL A 52 -11.33 8.56 3.72
CA VAL A 52 -11.15 9.57 4.76
C VAL A 52 -12.44 9.69 5.57
N ALA A 53 -13.57 9.95 4.91
CA ALA A 53 -14.85 10.12 5.60
C ALA A 53 -15.29 8.88 6.40
N VAL A 54 -15.05 7.67 5.87
CA VAL A 54 -15.27 6.41 6.60
C VAL A 54 -14.40 6.36 7.85
N ALA A 55 -13.13 6.72 7.75
CA ALA A 55 -12.23 6.71 8.90
C ALA A 55 -12.62 7.77 9.94
N GLU A 56 -13.04 8.96 9.52
CA GLU A 56 -13.54 10.01 10.42
C GLU A 56 -14.74 9.50 11.23
N ASP A 57 -15.76 8.94 10.56
CA ASP A 57 -16.96 8.39 11.20
C ASP A 57 -16.62 7.27 12.20
N LEU A 58 -15.69 6.39 11.84
CA LEU A 58 -15.24 5.34 12.74
C LEU A 58 -14.54 5.89 13.99
N TRP A 59 -13.60 6.82 13.83
CA TRP A 59 -12.85 7.37 14.96
C TRP A 59 -13.74 8.21 15.87
N ASP A 60 -14.58 9.06 15.29
CA ASP A 60 -15.47 9.98 16.02
C ASP A 60 -16.40 9.22 16.97
N ARG A 61 -17.07 8.16 16.49
CA ARG A 61 -18.03 7.40 17.30
C ARG A 61 -17.43 6.33 18.20
N SER A 62 -16.12 6.12 18.14
CA SER A 62 -15.48 4.94 18.74
C SER A 62 -15.68 4.85 20.26
N VAL A 63 -15.49 5.98 20.97
CA VAL A 63 -15.62 6.06 22.43
C VAL A 63 -17.09 5.93 22.84
N ASP A 64 -17.98 6.66 22.19
CA ASP A 64 -19.40 6.67 22.53
C ASP A 64 -20.07 5.33 22.26
N ARG A 65 -19.71 4.69 21.14
CA ARG A 65 -20.33 3.43 20.70
C ARG A 65 -19.73 2.20 21.37
N HIS A 66 -18.41 2.22 21.63
CA HIS A 66 -17.69 1.01 22.06
C HIS A 66 -16.84 1.19 23.31
N GLY A 67 -16.66 2.41 23.82
CA GLY A 67 -15.91 2.67 25.05
C GLY A 67 -14.38 2.56 24.91
N PHE A 68 -13.84 2.57 23.69
CA PHE A 68 -12.38 2.49 23.46
C PHE A 68 -11.93 3.40 22.32
N ARG A 69 -10.59 3.59 22.22
CA ARG A 69 -9.95 4.50 21.27
C ARG A 69 -9.17 3.72 20.21
N TYR A 70 -9.22 4.16 18.96
CA TYR A 70 -8.37 3.65 17.89
C TYR A 70 -7.03 4.41 17.83
N THR A 71 -5.94 3.80 18.29
CA THR A 71 -4.62 4.45 18.35
C THR A 71 -3.74 4.19 17.12
N THR A 72 -4.08 3.22 16.29
CA THR A 72 -3.23 2.79 15.18
C THR A 72 -4.05 2.58 13.92
N ILE A 73 -3.58 3.10 12.78
CA ILE A 73 -4.14 2.85 11.46
C ILE A 73 -3.16 2.06 10.59
N LEU A 74 -3.61 0.92 10.07
CA LEU A 74 -2.90 0.16 9.05
C LEU A 74 -3.44 0.57 7.67
N SER A 75 -2.61 1.16 6.81
CA SER A 75 -3.04 1.60 5.47
C SER A 75 -2.05 1.28 4.35
N ASP A 76 -2.58 1.23 3.12
CA ASP A 76 -1.86 0.92 1.88
C ASP A 76 -1.22 2.18 1.27
N GLY A 77 -0.52 2.98 2.09
CA GLY A 77 0.10 4.24 1.64
C GLY A 77 -0.85 5.44 1.52
N TYR A 78 -2.07 5.37 2.05
CA TYR A 78 -3.02 6.50 2.04
C TYR A 78 -2.65 7.56 3.08
N ALA A 79 -1.73 8.46 2.70
CA ALA A 79 -1.23 9.52 3.58
C ALA A 79 -2.32 10.53 4.00
N LYS A 80 -3.37 10.72 3.19
CA LYS A 80 -4.44 11.69 3.44
C LYS A 80 -5.30 11.31 4.64
N THR A 81 -5.70 10.05 4.76
CA THR A 81 -6.51 9.54 5.88
C THR A 81 -5.78 9.73 7.20
N PHE A 82 -4.51 9.29 7.25
CA PHE A 82 -3.69 9.45 8.45
C PHE A 82 -3.52 10.92 8.87
N LYS A 83 -3.21 11.79 7.90
CA LYS A 83 -3.06 13.23 8.15
C LYS A 83 -4.36 13.80 8.73
N ARG A 84 -5.49 13.48 8.12
CA ARG A 84 -6.80 13.98 8.56
C ARG A 84 -7.16 13.50 9.97
N LEU A 85 -6.99 12.21 10.25
CA LEU A 85 -7.23 11.66 11.59
C LEU A 85 -6.33 12.30 12.65
N SER A 86 -5.07 12.57 12.31
CA SER A 86 -4.14 13.25 13.21
C SER A 86 -4.56 14.69 13.50
N GLU A 87 -5.13 15.39 12.52
CA GLU A 87 -5.63 16.77 12.65
C GLU A 87 -6.95 16.86 13.43
N MET A 88 -7.76 15.79 13.45
CA MET A 88 -9.03 15.78 14.18
C MET A 88 -8.86 15.75 15.69
N GLU A 89 -7.72 15.24 16.19
CA GLU A 89 -7.44 15.08 17.62
C GLU A 89 -8.64 14.49 18.41
N VAL A 90 -9.31 13.48 17.83
CA VAL A 90 -10.60 12.92 18.32
C VAL A 90 -10.54 12.47 19.79
N TYR A 91 -9.36 12.10 20.28
CA TYR A 91 -9.14 11.66 21.66
C TYR A 91 -8.33 12.65 22.51
N GLY A 92 -8.15 13.88 22.03
CA GLY A 92 -7.34 14.92 22.65
C GLY A 92 -5.85 14.87 22.28
N PRO A 93 -5.06 15.87 22.73
CA PRO A 93 -3.66 16.06 22.33
C PRO A 93 -2.71 14.99 22.88
N ASP A 94 -3.13 14.27 23.93
CA ASP A 94 -2.31 13.25 24.59
C ASP A 94 -2.31 11.91 23.83
N VAL A 95 -3.25 11.70 22.91
CA VAL A 95 -3.40 10.45 22.16
C VAL A 95 -2.98 10.66 20.72
N LYS A 96 -1.77 10.19 20.40
CA LYS A 96 -1.25 10.20 19.04
C LYS A 96 -1.73 8.97 18.27
N ILE A 97 -2.20 9.19 17.06
CA ILE A 97 -2.51 8.11 16.12
C ILE A 97 -1.20 7.71 15.45
N GLU A 98 -0.91 6.41 15.45
CA GLU A 98 0.22 5.81 14.78
C GLU A 98 -0.18 5.25 13.42
N LYS A 99 0.72 5.40 12.44
CA LYS A 99 0.53 4.82 11.11
C LYS A 99 1.42 3.61 10.93
N GLU A 100 0.81 2.49 10.58
CA GLU A 100 1.51 1.31 10.11
C GLU A 100 1.31 1.14 8.59
N GLU A 101 2.38 0.70 7.92
CA GLU A 101 2.37 0.40 6.49
C GLU A 101 2.21 -1.10 6.29
N CYS A 102 1.36 -1.47 5.34
CA CYS A 102 1.21 -2.86 4.97
C CYS A 102 2.49 -3.39 4.30
N VAL A 103 3.10 -4.44 4.87
CA VAL A 103 4.33 -5.06 4.32
C VAL A 103 4.16 -5.47 2.85
N ASN A 104 2.99 -6.00 2.48
CA ASN A 104 2.66 -6.36 1.10
C ASN A 104 2.73 -5.12 0.18
N HIS A 105 2.32 -3.95 0.68
CA HIS A 105 2.39 -2.70 -0.05
C HIS A 105 3.83 -2.25 -0.27
N VAL A 106 4.67 -2.34 0.76
CA VAL A 106 6.08 -1.93 0.68
C VAL A 106 6.82 -2.73 -0.40
N ALA A 107 6.61 -4.05 -0.47
CA ALA A 107 7.15 -4.89 -1.53
C ALA A 107 6.58 -4.53 -2.92
N LYS A 108 5.29 -4.23 -3.02
CA LYS A 108 4.65 -3.79 -4.28
C LYS A 108 5.20 -2.45 -4.75
N ARG A 109 5.52 -1.52 -3.84
CA ARG A 109 6.17 -0.24 -4.16
C ARG A 109 7.55 -0.46 -4.75
N MET A 110 8.36 -1.35 -4.17
CA MET A 110 9.67 -1.73 -4.73
C MET A 110 9.53 -2.28 -6.14
N LYS A 111 8.62 -3.24 -6.36
CA LYS A 111 8.33 -3.80 -7.69
C LYS A 111 7.94 -2.71 -8.70
N THR A 112 7.06 -1.80 -8.30
CA THR A 112 6.59 -0.70 -9.15
C THR A 112 7.72 0.27 -9.50
N ALA A 113 8.59 0.59 -8.55
CA ALA A 113 9.76 1.43 -8.78
C ALA A 113 10.73 0.79 -9.79
N LEU A 114 11.02 -0.50 -9.64
CA LEU A 114 11.85 -1.25 -10.58
C LEU A 114 11.24 -1.32 -11.99
N LEU A 115 9.92 -1.51 -12.10
CA LEU A 115 9.22 -1.49 -13.39
C LEU A 115 9.35 -0.11 -14.07
N LYS A 116 9.14 0.97 -13.30
CA LYS A 116 9.32 2.33 -13.80
C LYS A 116 10.75 2.53 -14.31
N LEU A 117 11.76 2.11 -13.54
CA LEU A 117 13.17 2.18 -13.93
C LEU A 117 13.47 1.36 -15.20
N ALA A 118 12.93 0.16 -15.33
CA ALA A 118 13.09 -0.68 -16.52
C ALA A 118 12.50 0.00 -17.78
N THR A 119 11.42 0.75 -17.62
CA THR A 119 10.75 1.48 -18.71
C THR A 119 11.29 2.89 -18.97
N ALA A 120 12.06 3.47 -18.04
CA ALA A 120 12.50 4.88 -18.09
C ALA A 120 13.64 5.18 -19.09
N GLY A 121 13.75 4.40 -20.17
CA GLY A 121 14.81 4.53 -21.19
C GLY A 121 15.03 5.97 -21.71
N LYS A 122 16.26 6.23 -22.18
CA LYS A 122 16.83 7.52 -22.64
C LYS A 122 16.90 8.68 -21.63
N LYS A 123 16.05 8.77 -20.59
CA LYS A 123 16.15 9.85 -19.59
C LYS A 123 17.39 9.77 -18.69
N CYS A 124 17.94 8.57 -18.48
CA CYS A 124 19.12 8.34 -17.64
C CYS A 124 20.36 7.90 -18.45
N GLY A 125 20.35 8.01 -19.78
CA GLY A 125 21.46 7.58 -20.64
C GLY A 125 21.71 6.06 -20.72
N VAL A 126 21.00 5.26 -19.92
CA VAL A 126 21.15 3.79 -19.85
C VAL A 126 19.80 3.10 -20.07
N VAL A 127 19.80 1.99 -20.83
CA VAL A 127 18.64 1.12 -21.00
C VAL A 127 18.73 -0.03 -19.99
N LEU A 128 17.94 0.07 -18.91
CA LEU A 128 17.92 -0.90 -17.82
C LEU A 128 16.94 -2.06 -18.05
N GLY A 129 15.88 -1.85 -18.83
CA GLY A 129 14.93 -2.91 -19.20
C GLY A 129 15.35 -3.71 -20.45
N GLY A 130 14.47 -4.61 -20.87
CA GLY A 130 14.64 -5.44 -22.07
C GLY A 130 14.91 -6.92 -21.77
N GLN A 131 15.28 -7.67 -22.81
CA GLN A 131 15.68 -9.07 -22.70
C GLN A 131 17.21 -9.17 -22.66
N GLY A 132 17.73 -10.05 -21.81
CA GLY A 132 19.16 -10.32 -21.71
C GLY A 132 19.69 -10.33 -20.28
N TYR A 133 20.90 -10.86 -20.12
CA TYR A 133 21.62 -10.85 -18.85
C TYR A 133 21.89 -9.41 -18.38
N GLY A 134 21.84 -9.19 -17.07
CA GLY A 134 22.03 -7.86 -16.47
C GLY A 134 20.89 -6.86 -16.69
N LYS A 135 19.77 -7.26 -17.33
CA LYS A 135 18.59 -6.40 -17.50
C LYS A 135 17.56 -6.60 -16.38
N LEU A 136 16.81 -5.54 -16.11
CA LEU A 136 15.60 -5.57 -15.27
C LEU A 136 14.45 -6.24 -16.03
N THR A 137 14.57 -7.57 -16.22
CA THR A 137 13.49 -8.39 -16.78
C THR A 137 12.35 -8.54 -15.76
N GLY A 138 11.15 -8.91 -16.22
CA GLY A 138 10.03 -9.19 -15.31
C GLY A 138 10.36 -10.21 -14.22
N THR A 139 11.16 -11.23 -14.57
CA THR A 139 11.64 -12.24 -13.62
C THR A 139 12.63 -11.65 -12.62
N THR A 140 13.63 -10.89 -13.09
CA THR A 140 14.61 -10.21 -12.22
C THR A 140 13.91 -9.29 -11.21
N ILE A 141 12.97 -8.48 -11.69
CA ILE A 141 12.18 -7.56 -10.87
C ILE A 141 11.37 -8.32 -9.82
N LYS A 142 10.73 -9.43 -10.21
CA LYS A 142 9.96 -10.28 -9.27
C LYS A 142 10.88 -10.87 -8.19
N THR A 143 12.06 -11.37 -8.56
CA THR A 143 13.04 -11.90 -7.61
C THR A 143 13.49 -10.83 -6.63
N LEU A 144 13.89 -9.65 -7.11
CA LEU A 144 14.32 -8.54 -6.25
C LEU A 144 13.21 -8.09 -5.28
N ALA A 145 11.97 -7.99 -5.75
CA ALA A 145 10.83 -7.64 -4.89
C ALA A 145 10.55 -8.70 -3.82
N ASN A 146 10.70 -9.99 -4.16
CA ASN A 146 10.53 -11.09 -3.22
C ASN A 146 11.65 -11.12 -2.17
N CYS A 147 12.91 -10.91 -2.57
CA CYS A 147 14.03 -10.80 -1.65
C CYS A 147 13.82 -9.65 -0.67
N TYR A 148 13.34 -8.50 -1.16
CA TYR A 148 13.01 -7.34 -0.32
C TYR A 148 11.88 -7.63 0.68
N ASP A 149 10.79 -8.29 0.26
CA ASP A 149 9.71 -8.74 1.16
C ASP A 149 10.21 -9.72 2.22
N ASN A 150 11.03 -10.70 1.82
CA ASN A 150 11.63 -11.68 2.74
C ASN A 150 12.58 -11.03 3.75
N ALA A 151 13.39 -10.05 3.31
CA ALA A 151 14.28 -9.30 4.20
C ALA A 151 13.50 -8.56 5.29
N ILE A 152 12.37 -7.94 4.95
CA ILE A 152 11.50 -7.27 5.93
C ILE A 152 10.87 -8.28 6.88
N ARG A 153 10.31 -9.38 6.36
CA ARG A 153 9.60 -10.38 7.19
C ARG A 153 10.51 -11.14 8.12
N SER A 154 11.73 -11.46 7.68
CA SER A 154 12.69 -12.26 8.45
C SER A 154 13.40 -11.44 9.53
N ASN A 155 13.30 -10.10 9.48
CA ASN A 155 13.97 -9.18 10.41
C ASN A 155 12.97 -8.30 11.18
N ARG A 156 11.78 -8.82 11.51
CA ARG A 156 10.79 -8.09 12.33
C ARG A 156 11.40 -7.71 13.68
N GLY A 157 11.33 -6.42 14.01
CA GLY A 157 11.92 -5.88 15.24
C GLY A 157 13.44 -5.67 15.20
N ASN A 158 14.12 -6.03 14.11
CA ASN A 158 15.56 -5.80 13.93
C ASN A 158 15.81 -4.92 12.70
N LEU A 159 15.90 -3.60 12.91
CA LEU A 159 16.12 -2.63 11.84
C LEU A 159 17.49 -2.79 11.17
N GLU A 160 18.52 -3.12 11.94
CA GLU A 160 19.88 -3.28 11.45
C GLU A 160 19.98 -4.52 10.55
N GLY A 161 19.53 -5.68 11.04
CA GLY A 161 19.48 -6.91 10.25
C GLY A 161 18.59 -6.80 9.00
N MET A 162 17.50 -6.02 9.08
CA MET A 162 16.69 -5.72 7.90
C MET A 162 17.47 -4.94 6.84
N ARG A 163 18.22 -3.90 7.24
CA ARG A 163 19.05 -3.11 6.32
C ARG A 163 20.12 -3.99 5.69
N GLU A 164 20.81 -4.79 6.49
CA GLU A 164 21.83 -5.73 6.00
C GLU A 164 21.25 -6.71 4.99
N ALA A 165 20.11 -7.35 5.27
CA ALA A 165 19.46 -8.29 4.36
C ALA A 165 18.99 -7.63 3.05
N VAL A 166 18.53 -6.38 3.11
CA VAL A 166 18.17 -5.60 1.91
C VAL A 166 19.42 -5.31 1.08
N PHE A 167 20.51 -4.84 1.69
CA PHE A 167 21.76 -4.57 0.99
C PHE A 167 22.42 -5.84 0.44
N ALA A 168 22.35 -6.96 1.17
CA ALA A 168 22.81 -8.26 0.70
C ALA A 168 22.18 -8.65 -0.64
N THR A 169 20.88 -8.39 -0.80
CA THR A 169 20.16 -8.62 -2.06
C THR A 169 20.72 -7.75 -3.18
N PHE A 170 20.98 -6.46 -2.89
CA PHE A 170 21.53 -5.53 -3.87
C PHE A 170 22.95 -5.92 -4.31
N PHE A 171 23.85 -6.15 -3.35
CA PHE A 171 25.23 -6.56 -3.61
C PHE A 171 25.30 -7.89 -4.37
N HIS A 172 24.49 -8.88 -3.96
CA HIS A 172 24.39 -10.12 -4.71
C HIS A 172 23.94 -9.92 -6.15
N ALA A 173 22.99 -9.02 -6.39
CA ALA A 173 22.44 -8.78 -7.72
C ALA A 173 23.41 -8.07 -8.68
N ILE A 174 24.41 -7.34 -8.15
CA ILE A 174 25.46 -6.69 -8.95
C ILE A 174 26.76 -7.50 -9.03
N SER A 175 26.85 -8.62 -8.32
CA SER A 175 28.02 -9.49 -8.29
C SER A 175 28.31 -10.09 -9.67
N THR A 176 29.57 -10.09 -10.08
CA THR A 176 30.07 -10.83 -11.24
C THR A 176 31.22 -11.75 -10.84
N ASP A 177 31.71 -12.56 -11.79
CA ASP A 177 32.89 -13.41 -11.54
C ASP A 177 34.17 -12.57 -11.37
N GLU A 178 34.26 -11.43 -12.06
CA GLU A 178 35.38 -10.49 -11.96
C GLU A 178 35.30 -9.59 -10.71
N ASP A 179 34.09 -9.32 -10.23
CA ASP A 179 33.83 -8.43 -9.08
C ASP A 179 32.79 -9.08 -8.12
N PRO A 180 33.23 -10.05 -7.30
CA PRO A 180 32.33 -10.84 -6.46
C PRO A 180 31.87 -10.07 -5.21
N HIS A 181 30.55 -10.01 -5.02
CA HIS A 181 29.89 -9.24 -3.96
C HIS A 181 29.05 -10.13 -3.03
N HIS A 182 29.62 -11.26 -2.59
CA HIS A 182 28.92 -12.25 -1.76
C HIS A 182 29.11 -12.06 -0.25
N THR A 183 29.91 -11.09 0.18
CA THR A 183 30.26 -10.84 1.59
C THR A 183 29.07 -10.52 2.47
N HIS A 184 28.05 -9.84 1.93
CA HIS A 184 26.85 -9.49 2.68
C HIS A 184 25.76 -10.59 2.63
N CYS A 185 25.95 -11.65 1.84
CA CYS A 185 24.99 -12.73 1.76
C CYS A 185 24.99 -13.55 3.06
N PRO A 186 23.84 -14.12 3.48
CA PRO A 186 23.80 -14.97 4.66
C PRO A 186 24.73 -16.18 4.48
N GLU A 187 25.45 -16.53 5.53
CA GLU A 187 26.36 -17.68 5.53
C GLU A 187 25.62 -19.00 5.78
N GLY A 188 26.31 -20.11 5.55
CA GLY A 188 25.84 -21.45 5.91
C GLY A 188 25.16 -22.23 4.78
N ALA A 189 24.95 -23.53 5.03
CA ALA A 189 24.48 -24.50 4.04
C ALA A 189 23.03 -24.24 3.56
N THR A 190 22.26 -23.44 4.30
CA THR A 190 20.89 -23.02 3.97
C THR A 190 20.83 -21.64 3.31
N SER A 191 21.99 -21.04 3.00
CA SER A 191 22.02 -19.74 2.32
C SER A 191 21.32 -19.79 0.97
N TRP A 192 20.58 -18.73 0.67
CA TRP A 192 20.01 -18.51 -0.66
C TRP A 192 21.11 -18.11 -1.67
N CYS A 193 22.25 -17.60 -1.20
CA CYS A 193 23.42 -17.34 -2.04
C CYS A 193 24.17 -18.64 -2.33
N PHE A 194 24.33 -18.96 -3.61
CA PHE A 194 25.00 -20.20 -4.02
C PHE A 194 26.47 -20.25 -3.58
N TYR A 195 27.18 -19.11 -3.63
CA TYR A 195 28.57 -18.99 -3.23
C TYR A 195 28.76 -19.31 -1.74
N GLN A 196 28.00 -18.63 -0.88
CA GLN A 196 28.04 -18.87 0.57
C GLN A 196 27.64 -20.31 0.94
N ARG A 197 26.66 -20.85 0.21
CA ARG A 197 26.24 -22.25 0.38
C ARG A 197 27.33 -23.24 -0.04
N ALA A 198 28.08 -22.95 -1.10
CA ALA A 198 29.20 -23.78 -1.53
C ALA A 198 30.33 -23.73 -0.49
N LEU A 199 30.74 -22.53 -0.05
CA LEU A 199 31.75 -22.38 1.01
C LEU A 199 31.41 -23.16 2.28
N ALA A 200 30.14 -23.15 2.70
CA ALA A 200 29.70 -23.86 3.89
C ALA A 200 29.65 -25.39 3.75
N LYS A 201 29.62 -25.91 2.52
CA LYS A 201 29.53 -27.36 2.25
C LYS A 201 30.89 -28.02 1.95
N GLY A 202 31.93 -27.22 1.72
CA GLY A 202 33.23 -27.70 1.23
C GLY A 202 33.17 -28.12 -0.23
#